data_AF-A0A7D6CMS2-F1
#
_entry.id   AF-A0A7D6CMS2-F1
#
_cell.length_a   1.000
_cell.length_b   1.000
_cell.length_c   1.000
_cell.angle_alpha   90.00
_cell.angle_beta   90.00
_cell.angle_gamma   90.00
#
_symmetry.space_group_name_H-M   'P 1'
#
loop_
_entity.id
_entity.type
_entity.pdbx_description
1 polymer ?
#
loop_
_entity_poly.entity_id
_entity_poly.type
_entity_poly.pdbx_seq_one_letter_code
_entity_poly.pdbx_strand_id
1 'polypeptide(L)'
;MTSNLLNHQIDDILESVLEDASGDIYMVNPSRSAIEEFVSVATAFDGDLPSVHMLADERTLKDIMDDFIVASNAADLISEGALSLRTLEEAPENSLLITDDRVVAVVHAGDRVGGLITDDESFVSDTYDTYAARWEGASDFNLRTPPITDVRETLSDEISPEAEADFAAILDSLETARGDGDGLDEVTISLLVAAKNEALLYDISKWGEDVGIASKATFSRTKTKLEDMGLIDTEKVPIDVGRPRLRLKIGDERLSEADNGQLATVAQSILN
;
A
#
# COMPACT_ATOMS: atom_id res chain seq x y z
N MET A 1 0.96 -9.68 -39.71
CA MET A 1 1.76 -10.15 -38.57
C MET A 1 1.01 -9.70 -37.34
N THR A 2 0.46 -10.63 -36.58
CA THR A 2 -0.09 -10.34 -35.26
C THR A 2 1.11 -9.97 -34.38
N SER A 3 1.03 -8.85 -33.67
CA SER A 3 2.09 -8.42 -32.76
C SER A 3 2.05 -9.31 -31.53
N ASN A 4 3.18 -9.94 -31.17
CA ASN A 4 3.31 -10.64 -29.89
C ASN A 4 3.72 -9.69 -28.75
N LEU A 5 3.81 -8.39 -29.04
CA LEU A 5 4.11 -7.36 -28.07
C LEU A 5 2.80 -6.75 -27.55
N LEU A 6 2.58 -6.89 -26.24
CA LEU A 6 1.55 -6.20 -25.48
C LEU A 6 2.10 -4.90 -24.92
N ASN A 7 1.47 -3.79 -25.31
CA ASN A 7 1.62 -2.44 -24.79
C ASN A 7 3.08 -1.97 -24.58
N HIS A 8 3.26 -0.76 -24.03
CA HIS A 8 4.58 -0.14 -23.84
C HIS A 8 4.84 0.32 -22.41
N GLN A 9 3.85 0.15 -21.55
CA GLN A 9 3.88 0.46 -20.14
C GLN A 9 3.30 -0.75 -19.38
N ILE A 10 3.64 -0.85 -18.09
CA ILE A 10 3.33 -2.03 -17.29
C ILE A 10 1.89 -2.03 -16.77
N ASP A 11 1.36 -0.85 -16.44
CA ASP A 11 -0.05 -0.58 -16.16
C ASP A 11 -0.96 -1.10 -17.28
N ASP A 12 -0.70 -0.70 -18.52
CA ASP A 12 -1.45 -1.14 -19.69
C ASP A 12 -1.44 -2.68 -19.87
N ILE A 13 -0.33 -3.33 -19.50
CA ILE A 13 -0.21 -4.80 -19.57
C ILE A 13 -1.06 -5.44 -18.47
N LEU A 14 -1.00 -4.92 -17.25
CA LEU A 14 -1.71 -5.43 -16.10
C LEU A 14 -3.22 -5.24 -16.26
N GLU A 15 -3.68 -4.05 -16.67
CA GLU A 15 -5.10 -3.78 -16.96
C GLU A 15 -5.64 -4.76 -17.99
N SER A 16 -4.95 -4.92 -19.13
CA SER A 16 -5.38 -5.84 -20.19
C SER A 16 -5.47 -7.29 -19.70
N VAL A 17 -4.58 -7.72 -18.82
CA VAL A 17 -4.60 -9.10 -18.27
C VAL A 17 -5.73 -9.25 -17.24
N LEU A 18 -5.99 -8.25 -16.41
CA LEU A 18 -7.08 -8.27 -15.43
C LEU A 18 -8.46 -8.24 -16.09
N GLU A 19 -8.63 -7.47 -17.17
CA GLU A 19 -9.89 -7.39 -17.93
C GLU A 19 -10.21 -8.69 -18.68
N ASP A 20 -9.20 -9.36 -19.24
CA ASP A 20 -9.39 -10.52 -20.12
C ASP A 20 -9.49 -11.85 -19.36
N ALA A 21 -8.99 -11.92 -18.12
CA ALA A 21 -8.86 -13.19 -17.40
C ALA A 21 -10.21 -13.77 -16.98
N SER A 22 -10.42 -15.06 -17.27
CA SER A 22 -11.61 -15.83 -16.82
C SER A 22 -11.39 -16.66 -15.55
N GLY A 23 -10.20 -16.62 -14.96
CA GLY A 23 -9.82 -17.42 -13.82
C GLY A 23 -8.62 -16.85 -13.07
N ASP A 24 -7.94 -17.71 -12.32
CA ASP A 24 -6.79 -17.31 -11.51
C ASP A 24 -5.62 -16.85 -12.39
N ILE A 25 -4.91 -15.83 -11.90
CA ILE A 25 -3.71 -15.29 -12.54
C ILE A 25 -2.52 -15.62 -11.66
N TYR A 26 -1.45 -16.18 -12.22
CA TYR A 26 -0.16 -16.29 -11.53
C TYR A 26 0.77 -15.16 -11.97
N MET A 27 1.14 -14.30 -11.02
CA MET A 27 2.15 -13.27 -11.21
C MET A 27 3.47 -13.72 -10.58
N VAL A 28 4.46 -14.03 -11.42
CA VAL A 28 5.68 -14.74 -10.99
C VAL A 28 6.90 -13.85 -11.17
N ASN A 29 7.72 -13.81 -10.12
CA ASN A 29 8.95 -13.04 -10.04
C ASN A 29 8.78 -11.59 -10.53
N PRO A 30 7.74 -10.86 -10.09
CA PRO A 30 7.56 -9.48 -10.50
C PRO A 30 8.69 -8.60 -9.93
N SER A 31 9.08 -7.59 -10.69
CA SER A 31 10.01 -6.56 -10.22
C SER A 31 9.33 -5.66 -9.17
N ARG A 32 10.13 -4.87 -8.44
CA ARG A 32 9.61 -3.91 -7.45
C ARG A 32 8.53 -3.00 -8.03
N SER A 33 8.83 -2.38 -9.17
CA SER A 33 7.89 -1.53 -9.89
C SER A 33 6.64 -2.27 -10.35
N ALA A 34 6.76 -3.54 -10.73
CA ALA A 34 5.61 -4.34 -11.18
C ALA A 34 4.62 -4.64 -10.05
N ILE A 35 5.12 -4.86 -8.82
CA ILE A 35 4.26 -5.08 -7.65
C ILE A 35 3.55 -3.78 -7.26
N GLU A 36 4.29 -2.67 -7.18
CA GLU A 36 3.73 -1.34 -6.88
C GLU A 36 2.64 -0.97 -7.90
N GLU A 37 2.90 -1.18 -9.20
CA GLU A 37 1.95 -0.93 -10.26
C GLU A 37 0.74 -1.87 -10.18
N PHE A 38 0.96 -3.16 -9.94
CA PHE A 38 -0.14 -4.11 -9.78
C PHE A 38 -1.10 -3.70 -8.67
N VAL A 39 -0.58 -3.33 -7.49
CA VAL A 39 -1.42 -2.87 -6.37
C VAL A 39 -2.20 -1.62 -6.77
N SER A 40 -1.55 -0.66 -7.46
CA SER A 40 -2.18 0.57 -7.94
C SER A 40 -3.33 0.27 -8.93
N VAL A 41 -3.04 -0.50 -9.98
CA VAL A 41 -4.01 -0.87 -11.03
C VAL A 41 -5.16 -1.68 -10.44
N ALA A 42 -4.88 -2.68 -9.61
CA ALA A 42 -5.92 -3.52 -9.01
C ALA A 42 -6.82 -2.69 -8.08
N THR A 43 -6.26 -1.79 -7.27
CA THR A 43 -7.05 -0.91 -6.37
C THR A 43 -7.96 0.04 -7.15
N ALA A 44 -7.51 0.50 -8.33
CA ALA A 44 -8.28 1.39 -9.19
C ALA A 44 -9.19 0.65 -10.19
N PHE A 45 -9.23 -0.69 -10.15
CA PHE A 45 -9.93 -1.47 -11.16
C PHE A 45 -11.45 -1.36 -11.01
N ASP A 46 -12.11 -0.96 -12.09
CA ASP A 46 -13.57 -0.86 -12.15
C ASP A 46 -14.20 -2.25 -12.45
N GLY A 47 -14.47 -3.04 -11.42
CA GLY A 47 -15.21 -4.30 -11.57
C GLY A 47 -14.84 -5.39 -10.58
N ASP A 48 -15.25 -6.62 -10.89
CA ASP A 48 -14.85 -7.80 -10.12
C ASP A 48 -13.43 -8.21 -10.55
N LEU A 49 -12.47 -8.14 -9.63
CA LEU A 49 -11.09 -8.57 -9.89
C LEU A 49 -10.98 -10.10 -9.96
N PRO A 50 -10.21 -10.65 -10.91
CA PRO A 50 -9.76 -12.04 -10.84
C PRO A 50 -8.83 -12.25 -9.65
N SER A 51 -8.78 -13.48 -9.12
CA SER A 51 -7.82 -13.81 -8.06
C SER A 51 -6.40 -13.89 -8.61
N VAL A 52 -5.50 -13.13 -8.00
CA VAL A 52 -4.07 -13.07 -8.38
C VAL A 52 -3.22 -13.74 -7.31
N HIS A 53 -2.51 -14.79 -7.73
CA HIS A 53 -1.54 -15.54 -6.95
C HIS A 53 -0.13 -15.02 -7.28
N MET A 54 0.43 -14.20 -6.38
CA MET A 54 1.74 -13.59 -6.58
C MET A 54 2.87 -14.40 -5.93
N LEU A 55 3.81 -14.89 -6.74
CA LEU A 55 5.03 -15.54 -6.30
C LEU A 55 6.21 -14.58 -6.49
N ALA A 56 6.78 -14.07 -5.39
CA ALA A 56 7.86 -13.09 -5.43
C ALA A 56 8.99 -13.41 -4.45
N ASP A 57 10.14 -12.76 -4.61
CA ASP A 57 11.24 -12.84 -3.65
C ASP A 57 10.82 -12.21 -2.30
N GLU A 58 11.18 -12.87 -1.19
CA GLU A 58 10.76 -12.44 0.16
C GLU A 58 11.29 -11.05 0.52
N ARG A 59 12.52 -10.70 0.11
CA ARG A 59 13.09 -9.39 0.42
C ARG A 59 12.40 -8.31 -0.37
N THR A 60 12.14 -8.56 -1.65
CA THR A 60 11.38 -7.67 -2.52
C THR A 60 10.01 -7.37 -1.96
N LEU A 61 9.27 -8.39 -1.48
CA LEU A 61 7.99 -8.18 -0.81
C LEU A 61 8.13 -7.36 0.47
N LYS A 62 9.13 -7.63 1.33
CA LYS A 62 9.34 -6.84 2.55
C LYS A 62 9.62 -5.37 2.24
N ASP A 63 10.55 -5.11 1.32
CA ASP A 63 10.99 -3.75 1.00
C ASP A 63 9.85 -2.91 0.37
N ILE A 64 8.89 -3.55 -0.30
CA ILE A 64 7.73 -2.87 -0.90
C ILE A 64 6.62 -2.67 0.12
N MET A 65 6.37 -3.69 0.94
CA MET A 65 5.32 -3.66 1.97
C MET A 65 5.73 -2.83 3.19
N ASP A 66 6.95 -2.28 3.21
CA ASP A 66 7.36 -1.22 4.14
C ASP A 66 6.71 0.14 3.78
N ASP A 67 6.27 0.35 2.52
CA ASP A 67 5.45 1.51 2.15
C ASP A 67 4.00 1.29 2.59
N PHE A 68 3.52 2.13 3.51
CA PHE A 68 2.19 1.97 4.09
C PHE A 68 1.07 2.01 3.05
N ILE A 69 1.17 2.86 2.02
CA ILE A 69 0.12 2.99 1.01
C ILE A 69 0.05 1.70 0.18
N VAL A 70 1.19 1.21 -0.31
CA VAL A 70 1.24 -0.05 -1.05
C VAL A 70 0.75 -1.20 -0.17
N ALA A 71 1.23 -1.27 1.08
CA ALA A 71 0.91 -2.37 1.98
C ALA A 71 -0.56 -2.38 2.40
N SER A 72 -1.16 -1.24 2.74
CA SER A 72 -2.55 -1.18 3.18
C SER A 72 -3.54 -1.42 2.02
N ASN A 73 -3.23 -0.95 0.81
CA ASN A 73 -3.99 -1.32 -0.40
C ASN A 73 -3.84 -2.80 -0.75
N ALA A 74 -2.63 -3.37 -0.64
CA ALA A 74 -2.44 -4.81 -0.83
C ALA A 74 -3.20 -5.63 0.23
N ALA A 75 -3.31 -5.13 1.46
CA ALA A 75 -4.09 -5.76 2.52
C ALA A 75 -5.59 -5.75 2.23
N ASP A 76 -6.14 -4.69 1.64
CA ASP A 76 -7.52 -4.65 1.12
C ASP A 76 -7.72 -5.75 0.07
N LEU A 77 -6.86 -5.80 -0.96
CA LEU A 77 -6.93 -6.82 -2.01
C LEU A 77 -6.84 -8.26 -1.48
N ILE A 78 -6.04 -8.48 -0.43
CA ILE A 78 -5.95 -9.79 0.25
C ILE A 78 -7.22 -10.11 1.02
N SER A 79 -7.77 -9.12 1.74
CA SER A 79 -9.02 -9.28 2.51
C SER A 79 -10.20 -9.63 1.61
N GLU A 80 -10.23 -9.06 0.40
CA GLU A 80 -11.22 -9.31 -0.64
C GLU A 80 -11.01 -10.63 -1.41
N GLY A 81 -9.85 -11.28 -1.25
CA GLY A 81 -9.49 -12.50 -1.97
C GLY A 81 -9.03 -12.27 -3.42
N ALA A 82 -8.82 -11.00 -3.81
CA ALA A 82 -8.29 -10.62 -5.11
C ALA A 82 -6.77 -10.83 -5.20
N LEU A 83 -6.06 -10.82 -4.08
CA LEU A 83 -4.61 -11.03 -4.02
C LEU A 83 -4.22 -12.09 -3.00
N SER A 84 -3.25 -12.92 -3.33
CA SER A 84 -2.53 -13.78 -2.40
C SER A 84 -1.03 -13.68 -2.64
N LEU A 85 -0.24 -13.67 -1.57
CA LEU A 85 1.22 -13.49 -1.63
C LEU A 85 1.95 -14.73 -1.11
N ARG A 86 2.87 -15.27 -1.93
CA ARG A 86 3.78 -16.35 -1.55
C ARG A 86 5.21 -16.06 -1.97
N THR A 87 6.16 -16.66 -1.26
CA THR A 87 7.58 -16.46 -1.51
C THR A 87 8.17 -17.53 -2.43
N LEU A 88 9.06 -17.10 -3.31
CA LEU A 88 9.87 -17.98 -4.16
C LEU A 88 11.11 -18.46 -3.41
N GLU A 89 11.38 -19.77 -3.45
CA GLU A 89 12.68 -20.30 -3.01
C GLU A 89 13.78 -20.03 -4.05
N GLU A 90 13.43 -20.15 -5.33
CA GLU A 90 14.30 -19.87 -6.47
C GLU A 90 13.53 -19.08 -7.53
N ALA A 91 14.02 -17.88 -7.83
CA ALA A 91 13.38 -17.01 -8.80
C ALA A 91 13.68 -17.48 -10.24
N PRO A 92 12.66 -17.65 -11.10
CA PRO A 92 12.88 -17.85 -12.53
C PRO A 92 13.51 -16.60 -13.16
N GLU A 93 14.16 -16.75 -14.32
CA GLU A 93 14.82 -15.62 -14.99
C GLU A 93 13.85 -14.51 -15.44
N ASN A 94 12.63 -14.89 -15.80
CA ASN A 94 11.63 -13.99 -16.35
C ASN A 94 10.56 -13.63 -15.33
N SER A 95 10.08 -12.39 -15.39
CA SER A 95 8.81 -11.98 -14.78
C SER A 95 7.66 -12.42 -15.68
N LEU A 96 6.68 -13.13 -15.13
CA LEU A 96 5.58 -13.74 -15.90
C LEU A 96 4.21 -13.34 -15.33
N LEU A 97 3.25 -13.11 -16.22
CA LEU A 97 1.83 -13.16 -15.93
C LEU A 97 1.25 -14.37 -16.68
N ILE A 98 0.58 -15.25 -15.97
CA ILE A 98 0.10 -16.52 -16.51
C ILE A 98 -1.39 -16.63 -16.21
N THR A 99 -2.15 -16.88 -17.25
CA THR A 99 -3.60 -17.14 -17.22
C THR A 99 -3.87 -18.51 -17.84
N ASP A 100 -5.14 -18.93 -17.87
CA ASP A 100 -5.56 -20.17 -18.52
C ASP A 100 -5.41 -20.14 -20.05
N ASP A 101 -5.38 -18.96 -20.68
CA ASP A 101 -5.36 -18.80 -22.14
C ASP A 101 -4.03 -18.24 -22.70
N ARG A 102 -3.22 -17.57 -21.88
CA ARG A 102 -1.95 -16.95 -22.31
C ARG A 102 -0.89 -16.84 -21.23
N VAL A 103 0.36 -16.78 -21.69
CA VAL A 103 1.53 -16.42 -20.88
C VAL A 103 2.11 -15.12 -21.41
N VAL A 104 2.34 -14.16 -20.52
CA VAL A 104 2.98 -12.87 -20.82
C VAL A 104 4.31 -12.80 -20.08
N ALA A 105 5.42 -12.74 -20.82
CA ALA A 105 6.72 -12.43 -20.24
C ALA A 105 6.96 -10.92 -20.25
N VAL A 106 7.16 -10.33 -19.08
CA VAL A 106 7.37 -8.88 -18.94
C VAL A 106 8.86 -8.58 -19.16
N VAL A 107 9.15 -7.78 -20.18
CA VAL A 107 10.52 -7.42 -20.58
C VAL A 107 10.76 -5.93 -20.39
N HIS A 108 11.79 -5.59 -19.62
CA HIS A 108 12.24 -4.22 -19.42
C HIS A 108 13.35 -3.86 -20.43
N ALA A 109 13.21 -2.72 -21.09
CA ALA A 109 14.16 -2.18 -22.07
C ALA A 109 14.41 -0.69 -21.82
N GLY A 110 15.22 -0.38 -20.81
CA GLY A 110 15.39 0.99 -20.30
C GLY A 110 14.08 1.47 -19.67
N ASP A 111 13.59 2.63 -20.10
CA ASP A 111 12.35 3.23 -19.59
C ASP A 111 11.08 2.63 -20.22
N ARG A 112 11.21 1.56 -21.02
CA ARG A 112 10.08 0.90 -21.68
C ARG A 112 9.87 -0.48 -21.11
N VAL A 113 8.61 -0.86 -20.98
CA VAL A 113 8.19 -2.21 -20.64
C VAL A 113 7.42 -2.79 -21.81
N GLY A 114 7.58 -4.07 -22.09
CA GLY A 114 6.79 -4.76 -23.11
C GLY A 114 6.45 -6.16 -22.66
N GLY A 115 5.20 -6.58 -22.89
CA GLY A 115 4.76 -7.95 -22.65
C GLY A 115 4.98 -8.79 -23.90
N LEU A 116 5.76 -9.86 -23.81
CA LEU A 116 5.84 -10.86 -24.87
C LEU A 116 4.81 -11.94 -24.62
N ILE A 117 3.80 -12.04 -25.49
CA ILE A 117 2.68 -12.96 -25.33
C ILE A 117 2.89 -14.24 -26.13
N THR A 118 2.43 -15.36 -25.57
CA THR A 118 2.12 -16.59 -26.28
C THR A 118 0.76 -17.14 -25.84
N ASP A 119 -0.02 -17.62 -26.81
CA ASP A 119 -1.32 -18.28 -26.68
C ASP A 119 -1.25 -19.75 -27.18
N ASP A 120 -0.04 -20.30 -27.34
CA ASP A 120 0.15 -21.72 -27.66
C ASP A 120 -0.42 -22.60 -26.54
N GLU A 121 -1.58 -23.21 -26.80
CA GLU A 121 -2.37 -23.96 -25.83
C GLU A 121 -1.54 -24.97 -25.02
N SER A 122 -0.62 -25.67 -25.69
CA SER A 122 0.20 -26.70 -25.02
C SER A 122 1.20 -26.07 -24.05
N PHE A 123 1.87 -25.00 -24.47
CA PHE A 123 2.82 -24.28 -23.64
C PHE A 123 2.15 -23.53 -22.49
N VAL A 124 0.98 -22.91 -22.75
CA VAL A 124 0.19 -22.22 -21.72
C VAL A 124 -0.24 -23.22 -20.64
N SER A 125 -0.84 -24.35 -21.03
CA SER A 125 -1.28 -25.38 -20.08
C SER A 125 -0.12 -25.91 -19.24
N ASP A 126 1.00 -26.27 -19.86
CA ASP A 126 2.18 -26.78 -19.14
C ASP A 126 2.76 -25.74 -18.16
N THR A 127 2.77 -24.46 -18.55
CA THR A 127 3.27 -23.36 -17.72
C THR A 127 2.33 -23.07 -16.55
N TYR A 128 1.02 -23.02 -16.80
CA TYR A 128 0.00 -22.82 -15.79
C TYR A 128 0.06 -23.92 -14.73
N ASP A 129 0.04 -25.19 -15.14
CA ASP A 129 0.12 -26.33 -14.22
C ASP A 129 1.42 -26.32 -13.40
N THR A 130 2.53 -25.92 -14.02
CA THR A 130 3.82 -25.80 -13.34
C THR A 130 3.76 -24.76 -12.21
N TYR A 131 3.22 -23.57 -12.46
CA TYR A 131 3.19 -22.52 -11.46
C TYR A 131 2.05 -22.68 -10.44
N ALA A 132 0.93 -23.30 -10.82
CA ALA A 132 -0.08 -23.77 -9.87
C ALA A 132 0.51 -24.77 -8.87
N ALA A 133 1.28 -25.75 -9.34
CA ALA A 133 1.94 -26.71 -8.44
C ALA A 133 3.01 -26.05 -7.55
N ARG A 134 3.77 -25.09 -8.08
CA ARG A 134 4.73 -24.31 -7.28
C ARG A 134 4.04 -23.45 -6.24
N TRP A 135 2.92 -22.83 -6.60
CA TRP A 135 2.10 -22.05 -5.69
C TRP A 135 1.70 -22.88 -4.47
N GLU A 136 1.12 -24.06 -4.67
CA GLU A 136 0.69 -24.96 -3.59
C GLU A 136 1.82 -25.36 -2.62
N GLY A 137 3.05 -25.43 -3.12
CA GLY A 137 4.24 -25.75 -2.31
C GLY A 137 4.95 -24.55 -1.69
N ALA A 138 4.61 -23.32 -2.09
CA ALA A 138 5.30 -22.12 -1.66
C ALA A 138 4.87 -21.64 -0.27
N SER A 139 5.75 -20.88 0.39
CA SER A 139 5.47 -20.35 1.73
C SER A 139 4.63 -19.09 1.66
N ASP A 140 3.62 -18.98 2.53
CA ASP A 140 2.79 -17.78 2.64
C ASP A 140 3.60 -16.56 3.11
N PHE A 141 3.42 -15.43 2.42
CA PHE A 141 3.90 -14.13 2.88
C PHE A 141 2.81 -13.46 3.70
N ASN A 142 3.05 -13.31 5.01
CA ASN A 142 2.06 -12.74 5.93
C ASN A 142 2.26 -11.23 6.07
N LEU A 143 1.32 -10.47 5.53
CA LEU A 143 1.26 -9.02 5.69
C LEU A 143 0.73 -8.64 7.07
N ARG A 144 1.38 -7.69 7.74
CA ARG A 144 0.98 -7.21 9.07
C ARG A 144 0.21 -5.91 9.03
N THR A 145 0.36 -5.16 7.95
CA THR A 145 -0.32 -3.88 7.74
C THR A 145 -1.82 -4.13 7.62
N PRO A 146 -2.66 -3.35 8.34
CA PRO A 146 -4.10 -3.48 8.23
C PRO A 146 -4.62 -3.00 6.86
N PRO A 147 -5.79 -3.51 6.43
CA PRO A 147 -6.51 -3.02 5.25
C PRO A 147 -6.78 -1.51 5.35
N ILE A 148 -6.56 -0.75 4.27
CA ILE A 148 -6.76 0.72 4.28
C ILE A 148 -8.23 1.08 4.53
N THR A 149 -9.15 0.24 4.05
CA THR A 149 -10.59 0.43 4.27
C THR A 149 -10.93 0.35 5.76
N ASP A 150 -10.39 -0.64 6.47
CA ASP A 150 -10.57 -0.79 7.93
C ASP A 150 -9.98 0.41 8.69
N VAL A 151 -8.80 0.89 8.27
CA VAL A 151 -8.15 2.08 8.85
C VAL A 151 -9.07 3.31 8.71
N ARG A 152 -9.62 3.56 7.51
CA ARG A 152 -10.51 4.71 7.26
C ARG A 152 -11.80 4.61 8.05
N GLU A 153 -12.49 3.47 8.00
CA GLU A 153 -13.76 3.26 8.71
C GLU A 153 -13.59 3.45 10.22
N THR A 154 -12.59 2.79 10.82
CA THR A 154 -12.35 2.90 12.26
C THR A 154 -11.84 4.27 12.69
N LEU A 155 -11.10 4.99 11.83
CA LEU A 155 -10.67 6.36 12.12
C LEU A 155 -11.88 7.31 12.17
N SER A 156 -12.81 7.16 11.23
CA SER A 156 -14.08 7.91 11.22
C SER A 156 -14.89 7.64 12.50
N ASP A 157 -15.00 6.37 12.88
CA ASP A 157 -15.83 5.93 14.00
C ASP A 157 -15.24 6.24 15.38
N GLU A 158 -13.94 6.05 15.57
CA GLU A 158 -13.29 6.20 16.88
C GLU A 158 -12.72 7.61 17.13
N ILE A 159 -12.35 8.34 16.08
CA ILE A 159 -11.77 9.68 16.20
C ILE A 159 -12.76 10.74 15.71
N SER A 160 -12.97 10.83 14.39
CA SER A 160 -14.03 11.65 13.79
C SER A 160 -14.08 11.48 12.26
N PRO A 161 -15.23 11.74 11.61
CA PRO A 161 -15.32 11.79 10.15
C PRO A 161 -14.36 12.81 9.52
N GLU A 162 -14.09 13.93 10.19
CA GLU A 162 -13.13 14.92 9.72
C GLU A 162 -11.69 14.39 9.74
N ALA A 163 -11.34 13.56 10.73
CA ALA A 163 -10.03 12.93 10.80
C ALA A 163 -9.84 11.92 9.66
N GLU A 164 -10.88 11.14 9.33
CA GLU A 164 -10.85 10.24 8.18
C GLU A 164 -10.67 11.01 6.86
N ALA A 165 -11.44 12.08 6.65
CA ALA A 165 -11.34 12.89 5.44
C ALA A 165 -9.96 13.57 5.31
N ASP A 166 -9.39 14.04 6.41
CA ASP A 166 -8.04 14.61 6.45
C ASP A 166 -6.97 13.55 6.14
N PHE A 167 -7.14 12.33 6.67
CA PHE A 167 -6.25 11.21 6.42
C PHE A 167 -6.27 10.80 4.95
N ALA A 168 -7.47 10.61 4.37
CA ALA A 168 -7.64 10.26 2.97
C ALA A 168 -6.98 11.29 2.04
N ALA A 169 -7.23 12.58 2.27
CA ALA A 169 -6.66 13.64 1.45
C ALA A 169 -5.12 13.75 1.56
N ILE A 170 -4.53 13.38 2.70
CA ILE A 170 -3.07 13.28 2.85
C ILE A 170 -2.52 12.12 2.01
N LEU A 171 -3.18 10.96 2.02
CA LEU A 171 -2.75 9.80 1.23
C LEU A 171 -2.83 10.08 -0.27
N ASP A 172 -3.93 10.65 -0.75
CA ASP A 172 -4.10 11.01 -2.17
C ASP A 172 -2.98 11.95 -2.66
N SER A 173 -2.53 12.86 -1.79
CA SER A 173 -1.40 13.76 -2.07
C SER A 173 -0.07 13.02 -2.14
N LEU A 174 0.17 12.10 -1.21
CA LEU A 174 1.40 11.28 -1.18
C LEU A 174 1.49 10.33 -2.38
N GLU A 175 0.36 9.74 -2.81
CA GLU A 175 0.29 8.92 -4.03
C GLU A 175 0.68 9.71 -5.28
N THR A 176 0.15 10.94 -5.40
CA THR A 176 0.46 11.83 -6.53
C THR A 176 1.92 12.29 -6.52
N ALA A 177 2.55 12.35 -5.34
CA ALA A 177 3.91 12.83 -5.16
C ALA A 177 4.99 11.74 -5.29
N ARG A 178 4.64 10.49 -5.66
CA ARG A 178 5.57 9.35 -5.79
C ARG A 178 6.72 9.61 -6.78
N GLY A 179 7.76 10.23 -6.25
CA GLY A 179 9.14 10.21 -6.71
C GLY A 179 10.00 10.08 -5.46
N ASP A 180 10.66 8.93 -5.31
CA ASP A 180 11.62 8.61 -4.24
C ASP A 180 11.04 8.35 -2.84
N GLY A 181 10.30 7.23 -2.68
CA GLY A 181 10.33 6.27 -1.55
C GLY A 181 10.48 6.70 -0.08
N ASP A 182 10.39 7.99 0.26
CA ASP A 182 10.60 8.58 1.58
C ASP A 182 9.30 9.29 2.01
N GLY A 183 8.22 8.51 1.97
CA GLY A 183 6.88 8.89 2.42
C GLY A 183 6.85 9.21 3.93
N LEU A 184 5.82 9.92 4.37
CA LEU A 184 5.52 9.98 5.80
C LEU A 184 5.05 8.59 6.26
N ASP A 185 5.61 8.09 7.36
CA ASP A 185 5.12 6.87 7.97
C ASP A 185 3.69 7.06 8.51
N GLU A 186 2.95 5.96 8.59
CA GLU A 186 1.55 5.91 8.97
C GLU A 186 1.27 6.48 10.37
N VAL A 187 2.22 6.35 11.30
CA VAL A 187 2.12 6.90 12.66
C VAL A 187 2.26 8.43 12.60
N THR A 188 3.18 8.93 11.77
CA THR A 188 3.35 10.36 11.53
C THR A 188 2.10 10.97 10.90
N ILE A 189 1.53 10.34 9.86
CA ILE A 189 0.27 10.79 9.24
C ILE A 189 -0.85 10.82 10.28
N SER A 190 -1.03 9.73 11.04
CA SER A 190 -2.06 9.63 12.08
C SER A 190 -1.95 10.73 13.13
N LEU A 191 -0.73 11.06 13.56
CA LEU A 191 -0.49 12.12 14.55
C LEU A 191 -0.75 13.53 13.99
N LEU A 192 -0.42 13.79 12.73
CA LEU A 192 -0.70 15.07 12.07
C LEU A 192 -2.21 15.27 11.89
N VAL A 193 -2.92 14.23 11.44
CA VAL A 193 -4.39 14.23 11.35
C VAL A 193 -5.02 14.46 12.71
N ALA A 194 -4.57 13.76 13.74
CA ALA A 194 -5.07 13.94 15.10
C ALA A 194 -4.78 15.34 15.66
N ALA A 195 -3.62 15.91 15.34
CA ALA A 195 -3.25 17.27 15.72
C ALA A 195 -4.10 18.33 15.03
N LYS A 196 -4.41 18.13 13.74
CA LYS A 196 -5.31 19.00 12.98
C LYS A 196 -6.75 18.98 13.52
N ASN A 197 -7.21 17.81 13.93
CA ASN A 197 -8.56 17.61 14.47
C ASN A 197 -8.67 17.82 15.99
N GLU A 198 -7.61 18.35 16.63
CA GLU A 198 -7.54 18.56 18.08
C GLU A 198 -7.91 17.30 18.91
N ALA A 199 -7.60 16.11 18.39
CA ALA A 199 -7.91 14.84 19.03
C ALA A 199 -6.98 14.58 20.24
N LEU A 200 -7.44 13.74 21.17
CA LEU A 200 -6.61 13.36 22.31
C LEU A 200 -5.56 12.34 21.86
N LEU A 201 -4.31 12.53 22.27
CA LEU A 201 -3.21 11.59 22.03
C LEU A 201 -3.55 10.17 22.51
N TYR A 202 -4.31 10.06 23.60
CA TYR A 202 -4.72 8.75 24.09
C TYR A 202 -5.64 8.01 23.12
N ASP A 203 -6.59 8.72 22.51
CA ASP A 203 -7.60 8.13 21.64
C ASP A 203 -6.91 7.66 20.34
N ILE A 204 -6.14 8.53 19.67
CA ILE A 204 -5.41 8.15 18.45
C ILE A 204 -4.36 7.05 18.71
N SER A 205 -3.65 7.08 19.84
CA SER A 205 -2.66 6.02 20.14
C SER A 205 -3.31 4.70 20.51
N LYS A 206 -4.54 4.73 21.06
CA LYS A 206 -5.31 3.53 21.34
C LYS A 206 -5.86 2.96 20.04
N TRP A 207 -6.52 3.80 19.23
CA TRP A 207 -7.03 3.44 17.91
C TRP A 207 -5.93 2.80 17.05
N GLY A 208 -4.78 3.46 16.90
CA GLY A 208 -3.69 2.93 16.07
C GLY A 208 -3.07 1.63 16.59
N GLU A 209 -3.16 1.35 17.90
CA GLU A 209 -2.76 0.05 18.45
C GLU A 209 -3.84 -1.02 18.21
N ASP A 210 -5.12 -0.65 18.36
CA ASP A 210 -6.26 -1.55 18.21
C ASP A 210 -6.43 -2.01 16.74
N VAL A 211 -6.18 -1.12 15.78
CA VAL A 211 -6.21 -1.41 14.33
C VAL A 211 -4.92 -2.08 13.83
N GLY A 212 -3.84 -2.03 14.62
CA GLY A 212 -2.58 -2.69 14.26
C GLY A 212 -1.58 -1.83 13.47
N ILE A 213 -1.80 -0.52 13.41
CA ILE A 213 -0.86 0.46 12.83
C ILE A 213 0.47 0.44 13.59
N ALA A 214 0.43 0.72 14.90
CA ALA A 214 1.64 0.69 15.72
C ALA A 214 1.33 0.66 17.21
N SER A 215 2.30 0.21 18.01
CA SER A 215 2.19 0.24 19.47
C SER A 215 2.05 1.66 20.03
N LYS A 216 1.40 1.81 21.19
CA LYS A 216 1.35 3.08 21.94
C LYS A 216 2.74 3.69 22.21
N ALA A 217 3.75 2.85 22.39
CA ALA A 217 5.13 3.29 22.60
C ALA A 217 5.76 3.89 21.33
N THR A 218 5.36 3.42 20.15
CA THR A 218 5.75 4.02 18.86
C THR A 218 5.08 5.37 18.69
N PHE A 219 3.75 5.47 18.86
CA PHE A 219 3.03 6.74 18.86
C PHE A 219 3.65 7.78 19.80
N SER A 220 3.97 7.39 21.04
CA SER A 220 4.62 8.31 21.99
C SER A 220 5.99 8.80 21.51
N ARG A 221 6.80 7.96 20.88
CA ARG A 221 8.14 8.34 20.39
C ARG A 221 8.02 9.26 19.17
N THR A 222 7.15 8.91 18.23
CA THR A 222 6.88 9.74 17.04
C THR A 222 6.30 11.09 17.44
N LYS A 223 5.35 11.13 18.39
CA LYS A 223 4.83 12.37 18.98
C LYS A 223 5.94 13.26 19.52
N THR A 224 6.84 12.72 20.34
CA THR A 224 7.98 13.50 20.89
C THR A 224 8.85 14.05 19.75
N LYS A 225 9.15 13.25 18.74
CA LYS A 225 9.92 13.70 17.56
C LYS A 225 9.22 14.88 16.85
N LEU A 226 7.92 14.78 16.59
CA LEU A 226 7.16 15.83 15.91
C LEU A 226 7.06 17.11 16.76
N GLU A 227 6.92 16.98 18.09
CA GLU A 227 6.89 18.11 19.02
C GLU A 227 8.26 18.80 19.14
N ASP A 228 9.35 18.03 19.20
CA ASP A 228 10.71 18.57 19.22
C ASP A 228 11.04 19.34 17.92
N MET A 229 10.38 19.00 16.81
CA MET A 229 10.50 19.67 15.52
C MET A 229 9.49 20.83 15.34
N GLY A 230 8.62 21.06 16.32
CA GLY A 230 7.61 22.12 16.29
C GLY A 230 6.44 21.84 15.34
N LEU A 231 6.30 20.62 14.80
CA LEU A 231 5.21 20.26 13.89
C LEU A 231 3.88 20.15 14.62
N ILE A 232 3.91 19.62 15.84
CA ILE A 232 2.75 19.46 16.71
C ILE A 232 3.04 20.01 18.11
N ASP A 233 1.98 20.41 18.81
CA ASP A 233 1.99 20.82 20.20
C ASP A 233 0.99 20.00 21.02
N THR A 234 1.08 20.10 22.35
CA THR A 234 0.10 19.49 23.25
C THR A 234 -0.51 20.44 24.27
N GLU A 235 -1.84 20.35 24.40
CA GLU A 235 -2.62 21.05 25.43
C GLU A 235 -3.10 20.05 26.50
N LYS A 236 -2.96 20.40 27.79
CA LYS A 236 -3.44 19.57 28.89
C LYS A 236 -4.95 19.71 29.07
N VAL A 237 -5.66 18.60 28.95
CA VAL A 237 -7.10 18.50 29.17
C VAL A 237 -7.36 17.83 30.53
N PRO A 238 -7.94 18.55 31.52
CA PRO A 238 -8.29 17.97 32.81
C PRO A 238 -9.25 16.79 32.69
N ILE A 239 -9.11 15.82 33.60
CA ILE A 239 -10.03 14.69 33.75
C ILE A 239 -10.39 14.50 35.23
N ASP A 240 -11.51 13.84 35.51
CA ASP A 240 -12.04 13.68 36.87
C ASP A 240 -11.10 12.90 37.81
N VAL A 241 -10.39 11.90 37.28
CA VAL A 241 -9.45 11.08 38.05
C VAL A 241 -8.22 10.76 37.20
N GLY A 242 -7.03 11.05 37.72
CA GLY A 242 -5.75 10.67 37.11
C GLY A 242 -4.96 11.86 36.55
N ARG A 243 -4.04 11.58 35.62
CA ARG A 243 -3.25 12.61 34.95
C ARG A 243 -4.06 13.23 33.80
N PRO A 244 -3.97 14.56 33.58
CA PRO A 244 -4.60 15.20 32.43
C PRO A 244 -4.27 14.47 31.12
N ARG A 245 -5.25 14.40 30.22
CA ARG A 245 -5.03 13.94 28.85
C ARG A 245 -4.29 15.02 28.06
N LEU A 246 -3.67 14.63 26.96
CA LEU A 246 -3.01 15.54 26.04
C LEU A 246 -3.84 15.65 24.78
N ARG A 247 -4.35 16.85 24.49
CA ARG A 247 -4.92 17.21 23.19
C ARG A 247 -3.77 17.57 22.27
N LEU A 248 -3.75 16.98 21.08
CA LEU A 248 -2.78 17.31 20.04
C LEU A 248 -3.21 18.59 19.32
N LYS A 249 -2.25 19.39 18.86
CA LYS A 249 -2.47 20.58 18.04
C LYS A 249 -1.39 20.70 16.99
N ILE A 250 -1.68 21.35 15.89
CA ILE A 250 -0.64 21.78 14.96
C ILE A 250 0.19 22.88 15.62
N GLY A 251 1.51 22.69 15.64
CA GLY A 251 2.47 23.63 16.22
C GLY A 251 3.09 24.59 15.19
N ASP A 252 3.20 24.17 13.93
CA ASP A 252 3.80 24.97 12.85
C ASP A 252 2.73 25.79 12.11
N GLU A 253 2.93 27.11 11.98
CA GLU A 253 2.01 28.01 11.27
C GLU A 253 1.81 27.60 9.80
N ARG A 254 2.82 27.02 9.14
CA ARG A 254 2.69 26.56 7.75
C ARG A 254 1.76 25.35 7.64
N LEU A 255 1.75 24.48 8.65
CA LEU A 255 0.84 23.34 8.70
C LEU A 255 -0.59 23.78 9.06
N SER A 256 -0.76 24.84 9.84
CA SER A 256 -2.10 25.32 10.21
C SER A 256 -2.79 26.05 9.07
N GLU A 257 -2.02 26.69 8.18
CA GLU A 257 -2.50 27.34 6.95
C GLU A 257 -2.61 26.37 5.76
N ALA A 258 -1.97 25.20 5.83
CA ALA A 258 -2.00 24.18 4.78
C ALA A 258 -3.37 23.52 4.64
N ASP A 259 -3.81 23.35 3.39
CA ASP A 259 -4.89 22.42 3.08
C ASP A 259 -4.42 20.96 3.26
N ASN A 260 -5.37 20.01 3.23
CA ASN A 260 -5.06 18.61 3.50
C ASN A 260 -4.03 18.02 2.54
N GLY A 261 -4.07 18.41 1.27
CA GLY A 261 -3.11 17.95 0.27
C GLY A 261 -1.71 18.51 0.52
N GLN A 262 -1.59 19.70 1.12
CA GLN A 262 -0.30 20.33 1.42
C GLN A 262 0.32 19.87 2.73
N LEU A 263 -0.46 19.36 3.68
CA LEU A 263 0.05 18.89 4.98
C LEU A 263 1.19 17.88 4.83
N ALA A 264 1.01 16.92 3.92
CA ALA A 264 1.99 15.87 3.67
C ALA A 264 3.32 16.45 3.16
N THR A 265 3.24 17.26 2.11
CA THR A 265 4.40 17.92 1.48
C THR A 265 5.11 18.86 2.46
N VAL A 266 4.36 19.64 3.24
CA VAL A 266 4.93 20.56 4.24
C VAL A 266 5.63 19.77 5.33
N ALA A 267 5.00 18.71 5.87
CA ALA A 267 5.63 17.87 6.90
C ALA A 267 6.89 17.17 6.37
N GLN A 268 6.87 16.59 5.17
CA GLN A 268 8.06 16.00 4.53
C GLN A 268 9.19 17.02 4.38
N SER A 269 8.89 18.24 3.93
CA SER A 269 9.89 19.29 3.76
C SER A 269 10.58 19.73 5.06
N ILE A 270 9.96 19.45 6.22
CA ILE A 270 10.49 19.79 7.53
C ILE A 270 11.22 18.58 8.16
N LEU A 271 10.83 17.36 7.79
CA LEU A 271 11.41 16.11 8.29
C LEU A 271 12.73 15.73 7.60
N ASN A 272 12.95 16.22 6.38
CA ASN A 272 14.16 16.04 5.56
C ASN A 272 15.13 17.23 5.69
#